data_AF-A0A367K6J4-F1
#
_entry.id   AF-A0A367K6J4-F1
#
_cell.length_a   1.000
_cell.length_b   1.000
_cell.length_c   1.000
_cell.angle_alpha   90.00
_cell.angle_beta   90.00
_cell.angle_gamma   90.00
#
_symmetry.space_group_name_H-M   'P 1'
#
loop_
_entity.id
_entity.type
_entity.pdbx_description
1 polymer ?
#
loop_
_entity_poly.entity_id
_entity_poly.type
_entity_poly.pdbx_seq_one_letter_code
_entity_poly.pdbx_strand_id
1 'polypeptide(L)'
;MVAIKDLDVSKYLVHCASTMARMTAQLEMGENETCWWVINHRAQNHILLGPLRFFNHGCRSNAKFASYSSKKFVPRIKAKIKAGDEITLFYGRRPPWFM
;
A
#
# COMPACT_ATOMS: atom_id res chain seq x y z
N MET A 1 9.14 -0.76 -5.25
CA MET A 1 8.66 -0.15 -6.51
C MET A 1 9.51 1.07 -6.84
N VAL A 2 10.00 1.24 -8.06
CA VAL A 2 10.95 2.31 -8.44
C VAL A 2 10.34 3.27 -9.46
N ALA A 3 10.60 4.57 -9.32
CA ALA A 3 10.15 5.58 -10.26
C ALA A 3 10.97 5.52 -11.56
N ILE A 4 10.31 5.43 -12.71
CA ILE A 4 10.98 5.48 -14.04
C ILE A 4 11.13 6.90 -14.60
N LYS A 5 10.53 7.88 -13.93
CA LYS A 5 10.57 9.30 -14.28
C LYS A 5 10.31 10.13 -13.03
N ASP A 6 10.62 11.41 -13.10
CA ASP A 6 10.35 12.35 -12.01
C ASP A 6 8.85 12.43 -11.70
N LEU A 7 8.52 12.49 -10.42
CA LEU A 7 7.15 12.55 -9.91
C LEU A 7 6.98 13.74 -8.97
N ASP A 8 5.97 14.55 -9.28
CA ASP A 8 5.58 15.69 -8.45
C ASP A 8 4.73 15.29 -7.25
N VAL A 9 4.74 16.19 -6.26
CA VAL A 9 3.91 16.09 -5.06
C VAL A 9 2.43 16.02 -5.45
N SER A 10 1.65 15.25 -4.68
CA SER A 10 0.21 15.02 -4.88
C SER A 10 -0.18 14.22 -6.12
N LYS A 11 0.76 13.78 -6.95
CA LYS A 11 0.45 12.89 -8.07
C LYS A 11 -0.11 11.55 -7.57
N TYR A 12 -1.18 11.08 -8.22
CA TYR A 12 -1.75 9.77 -8.00
C TYR A 12 -1.19 8.77 -9.02
N LEU A 13 -0.67 7.64 -8.55
CA LEU A 13 -0.18 6.56 -9.42
C LEU A 13 -1.32 5.58 -9.71
N VAL A 14 -2.27 6.00 -10.56
CA VAL A 14 -3.53 5.26 -10.81
C VAL A 14 -3.33 3.87 -11.43
N HIS A 15 -2.24 3.66 -12.17
CA HIS A 15 -1.88 2.34 -12.73
C HIS A 15 -1.22 1.41 -11.70
N CYS A 16 -0.85 1.93 -10.54
CA CYS A 16 -0.34 1.17 -9.40
C CYS A 16 -1.44 0.91 -8.36
N ALA A 17 -2.68 0.77 -8.81
CA ALA A 17 -3.83 0.66 -7.92
C ALA A 17 -3.87 -0.69 -7.17
N SER A 18 -4.51 -0.67 -6.02
CA SER A 18 -5.02 -1.84 -5.33
C SER A 18 -6.53 -1.95 -5.44
N THR A 19 -7.02 -3.17 -5.48
CA THR A 19 -8.43 -3.48 -5.22
C THR A 19 -8.59 -4.01 -3.80
N MET A 20 -9.62 -3.54 -3.09
CA MET A 20 -10.04 -4.12 -1.81
C MET A 20 -10.95 -5.32 -2.03
N ALA A 21 -10.58 -6.46 -1.46
CA ALA A 21 -11.45 -7.62 -1.30
C ALA A 21 -11.85 -7.74 0.17
N ARG A 22 -13.15 -7.75 0.47
CA ARG A 22 -13.64 -7.93 1.85
C ARG A 22 -13.28 -9.33 2.34
N MET A 23 -12.79 -9.43 3.57
CA MET A 23 -12.59 -10.71 4.23
C MET A 23 -13.92 -11.21 4.80
N THR A 24 -14.30 -12.43 4.45
CA THR A 24 -15.49 -13.11 4.96
C THR A 24 -15.16 -14.16 6.02
N ALA A 25 -13.90 -14.58 6.07
CA ALA A 25 -13.35 -15.45 7.10
C ALA A 25 -11.98 -14.91 7.51
N GLN A 26 -11.51 -15.34 8.69
CA GLN A 26 -10.13 -15.13 9.06
C GLN A 26 -9.26 -15.97 8.13
N LEU A 27 -8.19 -15.38 7.61
CA LEU A 27 -7.19 -16.14 6.85
C LEU A 27 -6.45 -17.02 7.86
N GLU A 28 -6.46 -18.32 7.62
CA GLU A 28 -5.54 -19.24 8.28
C GLU A 28 -4.14 -18.86 7.81
N MET A 29 -3.39 -18.20 8.69
CA MET A 29 -1.99 -17.92 8.44
C MET A 29 -1.21 -19.12 8.97
N GLY A 30 -0.65 -19.93 8.07
CA GLY A 30 0.40 -20.85 8.48
C GLY A 30 1.56 -20.07 9.10
N GLU A 31 2.40 -20.72 9.92
CA GLU A 31 3.56 -20.08 10.57
C GLU A 31 4.47 -19.33 9.57
N ASN A 32 4.42 -19.71 8.28
CA ASN A 32 5.18 -19.11 7.18
C ASN A 32 4.34 -18.33 6.15
N GLU A 33 3.03 -18.20 6.34
CA GLU A 33 2.13 -17.54 5.39
C GLU A 33 1.61 -16.22 5.95
N THR A 34 2.33 -15.14 5.69
CA THR A 34 1.94 -13.80 6.12
C THR A 34 1.09 -13.15 5.04
N CYS A 35 -0.17 -12.84 5.35
CA CYS A 35 -0.99 -11.96 4.51
C CYS A 35 -0.73 -10.50 4.89
N TRP A 36 0.38 -9.95 4.36
CA TRP A 36 0.93 -8.60 4.63
C TRP A 36 0.01 -7.40 4.37
N TRP A 37 -1.17 -7.63 3.78
CA TRP A 37 -2.00 -6.60 3.16
C TRP A 37 -3.45 -6.56 3.68
N VAL A 38 -3.66 -7.09 4.88
CA VAL A 38 -4.92 -6.90 5.60
C VAL A 38 -4.98 -5.47 6.14
N ILE A 39 -6.02 -4.73 5.75
CA ILE A 39 -6.33 -3.40 6.28
C ILE A 39 -7.70 -3.41 6.95
N ASN A 40 -7.85 -2.58 7.97
CA ASN A 40 -9.17 -2.23 8.48
C ASN A 40 -9.68 -0.98 7.74
N HIS A 41 -10.82 -1.10 7.08
CA HIS A 41 -11.48 0.03 6.42
C HIS A 41 -12.98 -0.05 6.72
N ARG A 42 -13.53 1.02 7.31
CA ARG A 42 -14.93 1.09 7.75
C ARG A 42 -15.35 -0.08 8.65
N ALA A 43 -14.53 -0.37 9.66
CA ALA A 43 -14.73 -1.44 10.63
C ALA A 43 -14.78 -2.87 10.04
N GLN A 44 -14.32 -3.06 8.80
CA GLN A 44 -14.24 -4.37 8.15
C GLN A 44 -12.82 -4.62 7.65
N ASN A 45 -12.36 -5.86 7.81
CA ASN A 45 -11.07 -6.29 7.30
C ASN A 45 -11.17 -6.55 5.79
N HIS A 46 -10.18 -6.03 5.07
CA HIS A 46 -10.06 -6.19 3.63
C HIS A 46 -8.63 -6.60 3.29
N ILE A 47 -8.47 -7.42 2.26
CA ILE A 47 -7.19 -7.71 1.64
C ILE A 47 -7.00 -6.71 0.49
N LEU A 48 -5.88 -6.00 0.51
CA LEU A 48 -5.44 -5.22 -0.64
C LEU A 48 -4.76 -6.15 -1.65
N LEU A 49 -5.25 -6.17 -2.89
CA LEU A 49 -4.69 -6.94 -4.00
C LEU A 49 -4.17 -6.02 -5.10
N GLY A 50 -3.22 -6.48 -5.92
CA GLY A 50 -2.71 -5.73 -7.07
C GLY A 50 -1.33 -5.08 -6.85
N PRO A 51 -0.86 -4.26 -7.82
CA PRO A 51 0.49 -3.71 -7.85
C PRO A 51 0.91 -2.90 -6.62
N LEU A 52 -0.03 -2.25 -5.94
CA LEU A 52 0.21 -1.47 -4.72
C LEU A 52 0.92 -2.29 -3.63
N ARG A 53 0.77 -3.62 -3.63
CA ARG A 53 1.43 -4.54 -2.70
C ARG A 53 2.96 -4.64 -2.85
N PHE A 54 3.53 -4.15 -3.93
CA PHE A 54 4.98 -4.20 -4.16
C PHE A 54 5.71 -2.92 -3.74
N PHE A 55 5.00 -1.94 -3.19
CA PHE A 55 5.58 -0.74 -2.60
C PHE A 55 6.06 -1.09 -1.20
N ASN A 56 7.36 -1.01 -0.95
CA ASN A 56 7.97 -1.35 0.33
C ASN A 56 7.63 -0.35 1.43
N HIS A 57 7.86 -0.77 2.68
CA HIS A 57 7.72 0.07 3.85
C HIS A 57 8.79 1.16 3.89
N GLY A 58 8.41 2.37 4.30
CA GLY A 58 9.34 3.37 4.81
C GLY A 58 8.75 4.13 5.99
N CYS A 59 9.43 4.16 7.14
CA CYS A 59 8.98 4.95 8.31
C CYS A 59 8.87 6.44 7.98
N ARG A 60 9.72 6.92 7.06
CA ARG A 60 9.67 8.27 6.46
C ARG A 60 9.33 8.17 4.97
N SER A 61 8.22 7.51 4.66
CA SER A 61 7.83 7.22 3.28
C SER A 61 7.66 8.48 2.41
N ASN A 62 7.95 8.37 1.12
CA ASN A 62 7.77 9.46 0.15
C ASN A 62 6.39 9.42 -0.56
N ALA A 63 5.60 8.37 -0.35
CA ALA A 63 4.19 8.27 -0.76
C ALA A 63 3.28 7.82 0.40
N LYS A 64 1.95 7.93 0.20
CA LYS A 64 0.92 7.41 1.11
C LYS A 64 -0.17 6.68 0.36
N PHE A 65 -0.86 5.76 1.03
CA PHE A 65 -2.12 5.21 0.53
C PHE A 65 -3.15 6.34 0.42
N ALA A 66 -3.86 6.38 -0.70
CA ALA A 66 -4.96 7.30 -0.91
C ALA A 66 -6.15 6.55 -1.51
N SER A 67 -7.34 6.80 -0.95
CA SER A 67 -8.58 6.30 -1.55
C SER A 67 -8.77 7.00 -2.90
N TYR A 68 -8.92 6.20 -3.96
CA TYR A 68 -9.23 6.69 -5.30
C TYR A 68 -10.69 6.43 -5.66
N SER A 69 -11.27 5.37 -5.10
CA SER A 69 -12.71 5.08 -5.15
C SER A 69 -13.13 4.24 -3.94
N SER A 70 -14.41 3.93 -3.83
CA SER A 70 -14.95 3.07 -2.76
C SER A 70 -14.31 1.68 -2.66
N LYS A 71 -13.64 1.21 -3.73
CA LYS A 71 -13.03 -0.12 -3.82
C LYS A 71 -11.53 -0.09 -4.16
N LYS A 72 -10.94 1.10 -4.37
CA LYS A 72 -9.56 1.23 -4.88
C LYS A 72 -8.71 2.16 -4.03
N PHE A 73 -7.50 1.70 -3.76
CA PHE A 73 -6.42 2.52 -3.21
C PHE A 73 -5.33 2.73 -4.24
N VAL A 74 -4.68 3.88 -4.22
CA VAL A 74 -3.52 4.17 -5.07
C VAL A 74 -2.44 4.86 -4.22
N PRO A 75 -1.16 4.81 -4.63
CA PRO A 75 -0.12 5.63 -4.05
C PRO A 75 -0.34 7.10 -4.45
N ARG A 76 -0.33 8.00 -3.45
CA ARG A 76 -0.25 9.45 -3.66
C ARG A 76 1.11 9.95 -3.18
N ILE A 77 1.83 10.64 -4.05
CA ILE A 77 3.17 11.16 -3.78
C ILE A 77 3.09 12.31 -2.76
N LYS A 78 3.98 12.30 -1.76
CA LYS A 78 4.07 13.32 -0.68
C LYS A 78 5.23 14.29 -0.84
N ALA A 79 6.30 13.87 -1.52
CA ALA A 79 7.51 14.66 -1.77
C ALA A 79 7.94 14.47 -3.22
N LYS A 80 8.76 15.38 -3.78
CA LYS A 80 9.35 15.17 -5.12
C LYS A 80 10.18 13.87 -5.10
N ILE A 81 10.02 13.07 -6.16
CA ILE A 81 10.75 11.80 -6.35
C ILE A 81 11.44 11.87 -7.70
N LYS A 82 12.73 11.54 -7.76
CA LYS A 82 13.47 11.50 -9.03
C LYS A 82 13.32 10.15 -9.70
N ALA A 83 13.55 10.10 -11.01
CA ALA A 83 13.76 8.85 -11.71
C ALA A 83 14.87 8.02 -11.03
N GLY A 84 14.65 6.72 -10.86
CA GLY A 84 15.55 5.80 -10.16
C GLY A 84 15.29 5.66 -8.65
N ASP A 85 14.58 6.60 -8.03
CA ASP A 85 14.29 6.52 -6.59
C ASP A 85 13.21 5.46 -6.28
N GLU A 86 13.38 4.77 -5.16
CA GLU A 86 12.34 3.89 -4.65
C GLU A 86 11.14 4.69 -4.10
N ILE A 87 9.94 4.26 -4.46
CA ILE A 87 8.69 4.77 -3.90
C ILE A 87 8.28 3.85 -2.75
N THR A 88 8.20 4.43 -1.56
CA THR A 88 7.86 3.72 -0.32
C THR A 88 6.53 4.20 0.26
N LEU A 89 5.87 3.32 1.01
CA LEU A 89 4.62 3.60 1.73
C LEU A 89 4.82 3.37 3.23
N PHE A 90 4.05 4.08 4.05
CA PHE A 90 4.03 3.83 5.49
C PHE A 90 2.90 2.88 5.83
N TYR A 91 3.24 1.68 6.26
CA TYR A 91 2.25 0.63 6.54
C TYR A 91 1.53 0.79 7.88
N GLY A 92 2.17 1.43 8.86
CA GLY A 92 1.66 1.55 10.21
C GLY A 92 2.79 1.53 11.25
N ARG A 93 2.46 1.90 12.50
CA ARG A 93 3.43 1.94 13.61
C ARG A 93 3.82 0.56 14.14
N ARG A 94 2.90 -0.40 14.05
CA ARG A 94 3.12 -1.80 14.36
C ARG A 94 2.74 -2.59 13.12
N PRO A 95 3.68 -2.76 12.19
CA PRO A 95 3.44 -3.63 11.06
C PRO A 95 3.11 -5.04 11.60
N PRO A 96 2.14 -5.76 11.01
CA PRO A 96 1.62 -7.02 11.55
C PRO A 96 2.64 -8.18 11.66
N TRP A 97 3.92 -7.95 11.38
CA TRP A 97 5.01 -8.93 11.38
C TRP A 97 6.07 -8.74 12.46
N PHE A 98 5.98 -7.69 13.29
CA PHE A 98 6.84 -7.51 14.47
C PHE A 98 6.13 -7.96 15.75
N MET A 99 5.32 -9.02 15.67
CA MET A 99 4.70 -9.63 16.84
C MET A 99 5.49 -10.86 17.29
#